data_AF-A0A2U1E1W6-F1
#
_entry.id   AF-A0A2U1E1W6-F1
#
_cell.length_a   1.000
_cell.length_b   1.000
_cell.length_c   1.000
_cell.angle_alpha   90.00
_cell.angle_beta   90.00
_cell.angle_gamma   90.00
#
_symmetry.space_group_name_H-M   'P 1'
#
loop_
_entity.id
_entity.type
_entity.pdbx_description
1 polymer ?
#
loop_
_entity_poly.entity_id
_entity_poly.type
_entity_poly.pdbx_seq_one_letter_code
_entity_poly.pdbx_strand_id
1 'polypeptide(L)'
;MNKNNDLANKKESFEDVNRAENTNKNSNSSVGMHSNPSIKFKKNTDGQSDNKSPFSKKENQKDDKSISRGDLLYADLSPVIGSEQGGVRPVLIVQNDVGNKFSPTTIVAAITSVKNKTNLPTHVKVGDKNCGLPKESVILLEQVRTIDKKRLKDKIGRLPDDLLKKIDEALRISLSLEAK
;
A
#
# COMPACT_ATOMS: atom_id res chain seq x y z
N MET A 1 -3.59 15.37 -54.47
CA MET A 1 -4.70 15.42 -53.49
C MET A 1 -4.14 15.05 -52.12
N ASN A 2 -4.20 16.01 -51.18
CA ASN A 2 -3.48 16.05 -49.91
C ASN A 2 -4.04 15.10 -48.84
N LYS A 3 -3.16 14.35 -48.16
CA LYS A 3 -3.46 13.55 -46.95
C LYS A 3 -3.04 14.23 -45.63
N ASN A 4 -2.97 15.57 -45.61
CA ASN A 4 -2.49 16.35 -44.45
C ASN A 4 -3.57 17.15 -43.70
N ASN A 5 -4.87 16.98 -44.01
CA ASN A 5 -5.93 17.78 -43.39
C ASN A 5 -6.68 17.13 -42.22
N ASP A 6 -6.44 15.85 -41.89
CA ASP A 6 -7.16 15.16 -40.81
C ASP A 6 -6.52 15.30 -39.40
N LEU A 7 -5.33 15.89 -39.30
CA LEU A 7 -4.67 16.14 -38.01
C LEU A 7 -4.92 17.55 -37.44
N ALA A 8 -5.48 18.47 -38.22
CA ALA A 8 -5.80 19.83 -37.76
C ALA A 8 -7.15 19.90 -37.04
N ASN A 9 -8.17 19.16 -37.50
CA ASN A 9 -9.52 19.22 -36.95
C ASN A 9 -9.74 18.43 -35.65
N LYS A 10 -8.69 17.80 -35.10
CA LYS A 10 -8.76 17.06 -33.83
C LYS A 10 -8.06 17.76 -32.66
N LYS A 11 -7.40 18.89 -32.92
CA LYS A 11 -6.79 19.73 -31.88
C LYS A 11 -7.74 20.80 -31.33
N GLU A 12 -8.75 21.21 -32.09
CA GLU A 12 -9.73 22.21 -31.64
C GLU A 12 -10.79 21.67 -30.66
N SER A 13 -10.91 20.34 -30.47
CA SER A 13 -11.89 19.77 -29.53
C SER A 13 -11.35 19.50 -28.12
N PHE A 14 -10.08 19.81 -27.84
CA PHE A 14 -9.44 19.51 -26.55
C PHE A 14 -9.09 20.73 -25.70
N GLU A 15 -9.06 21.94 -26.28
CA GLU A 15 -8.83 23.18 -25.51
C GLU A 15 -10.12 23.81 -24.97
N ASP A 16 -11.28 23.56 -25.58
CA ASP A 16 -12.55 24.13 -25.12
C ASP A 16 -13.14 23.44 -23.87
N VAL A 17 -12.73 22.19 -23.58
CA VAL A 17 -13.19 21.47 -22.39
C VAL A 17 -12.52 21.98 -21.11
N ASN A 18 -11.30 22.52 -21.21
CA ASN A 18 -10.55 23.02 -20.05
C ASN A 18 -10.92 24.45 -19.63
N ARG A 19 -11.80 25.14 -20.38
CA ARG A 19 -12.24 26.50 -20.04
C ARG A 19 -13.53 26.54 -19.20
N ALA A 20 -14.28 25.43 -19.13
CA ALA A 20 -15.58 25.39 -18.47
C ALA A 20 -15.55 24.97 -16.99
N GLU A 21 -14.45 24.41 -16.48
CA GLU A 21 -14.40 23.93 -15.07
C GLU A 21 -13.75 24.90 -14.08
N ASN A 22 -13.24 26.05 -14.54
CA ASN A 22 -12.40 26.92 -13.70
C ASN A 22 -13.10 28.22 -13.20
N THR A 23 -14.43 28.30 -13.25
CA THR A 23 -15.18 29.50 -12.81
C THR A 23 -16.05 29.33 -11.58
N ASN A 24 -16.05 28.17 -10.92
CA ASN A 24 -16.95 27.96 -9.79
C ASN A 24 -16.30 27.27 -8.58
N LYS A 25 -15.43 28.01 -7.87
CA LYS A 25 -15.03 27.75 -6.47
C LYS A 25 -14.31 28.97 -5.91
N ASN A 26 -15.03 30.09 -5.81
CA ASN A 26 -14.60 31.21 -4.97
C ASN A 26 -15.80 31.69 -4.14
N SER A 27 -16.07 30.99 -3.04
CA SER A 27 -16.84 31.52 -1.93
C SER A 27 -16.35 30.91 -0.61
N ASN A 28 -15.89 31.82 0.24
CA ASN A 28 -15.42 31.67 1.61
C ASN A 28 -16.16 30.63 2.47
N SER A 29 -15.41 29.86 3.26
CA SER A 29 -15.62 29.90 4.72
C SER A 29 -14.32 29.56 5.45
N SER A 30 -14.06 30.39 6.44
CA SER A 30 -12.91 30.47 7.33
C SER A 30 -12.68 29.18 8.12
N VAL A 31 -11.45 28.66 8.09
CA VAL A 31 -10.97 27.70 9.10
C VAL A 31 -9.80 28.35 9.85
N GLY A 32 -10.07 28.68 11.11
CA GLY A 32 -9.15 29.38 11.99
C GLY A 32 -7.86 28.61 12.25
N MET A 33 -6.74 29.31 12.16
CA MET A 33 -5.45 28.90 12.69
C MET A 33 -5.60 28.62 14.19
N HIS A 34 -5.64 27.34 14.58
CA HIS A 34 -5.42 26.97 15.97
C HIS A 34 -3.92 27.04 16.24
N SER A 35 -3.52 28.10 16.94
CA SER A 35 -2.21 28.21 17.55
C SER A 35 -2.00 27.06 18.53
N ASN A 36 -0.87 26.37 18.38
CA ASN A 36 -0.42 25.32 19.27
C ASN A 36 -0.02 25.96 20.63
N PRO A 37 -0.70 25.70 21.75
CA PRO A 37 -0.33 26.34 23.00
C PRO A 37 0.92 25.67 23.58
N SER A 38 1.97 26.47 23.78
CA SER A 38 3.22 26.06 24.42
C SER A 38 2.95 25.44 25.81
N ILE A 39 3.39 24.19 26.01
CA ILE A 39 3.31 23.50 27.30
C ILE A 39 4.25 24.21 28.29
N LYS A 40 3.69 24.91 29.29
CA LYS A 40 4.43 25.43 30.44
C LYS A 40 4.47 24.35 31.54
N PHE A 41 5.67 23.87 31.86
CA PHE A 41 5.88 23.00 33.03
C PHE A 41 5.76 23.82 34.32
N LYS A 42 4.69 23.59 35.11
CA LYS A 42 4.61 23.99 36.51
C LYS A 42 5.23 22.87 37.37
N LYS A 43 6.26 23.19 38.15
CA LYS A 43 6.73 22.35 39.25
C LYS A 43 5.72 22.48 40.39
N ASN A 44 5.11 21.38 40.82
CA ASN A 44 4.40 21.30 42.10
C ASN A 44 4.98 20.16 42.93
N THR A 45 5.28 20.53 44.17
CA THR A 45 5.74 19.74 45.31
C THR A 45 4.62 18.86 45.87
N ASP A 46 5.01 17.64 46.24
CA ASP A 46 4.49 16.68 47.23
C ASP A 46 3.01 16.72 47.66
N GLY A 47 2.34 15.58 47.47
CA GLY A 47 1.06 15.23 48.10
C GLY A 47 0.48 13.93 47.51
N GLN A 48 0.54 12.84 48.27
CA GLN A 48 -0.06 11.54 47.95
C GLN A 48 -1.59 11.62 47.85
N SER A 49 -2.14 11.09 46.75
CA SER A 49 -3.52 10.56 46.69
C SER A 49 -3.65 9.60 45.52
N ASP A 50 -4.27 8.45 45.77
CA ASP A 50 -4.48 7.33 44.86
C ASP A 50 -4.84 7.73 43.42
N ASN A 51 -4.04 7.26 42.45
CA ASN A 51 -4.46 7.20 41.05
C ASN A 51 -3.81 5.98 40.39
N LYS A 52 -4.56 4.87 40.36
CA LYS A 52 -4.35 3.82 39.36
C LYS A 52 -4.37 4.50 37.99
N SER A 53 -3.27 4.37 37.26
CA SER A 53 -3.13 4.88 35.89
C SER A 53 -4.34 4.48 35.04
N PRO A 54 -4.97 5.42 34.29
CA PRO A 54 -6.12 5.13 33.44
C PRO A 54 -5.79 4.23 32.23
N PHE A 55 -4.54 3.76 32.12
CA PHE A 55 -4.07 2.86 31.06
C PHE A 55 -4.03 1.39 31.46
N SER A 56 -4.69 0.95 32.55
CA SER A 56 -4.92 -0.49 32.77
C SER A 56 -6.19 -0.96 32.05
N LYS A 57 -6.19 -0.92 30.72
CA LYS A 57 -7.05 -1.83 29.95
C LYS A 57 -6.23 -3.06 29.66
N LYS A 58 -6.60 -4.19 30.29
CA LYS A 58 -6.25 -5.52 29.81
C LYS A 58 -6.85 -5.65 28.42
N GLU A 59 -6.09 -5.28 27.41
CA GLU A 59 -6.42 -5.63 26.03
C GLU A 59 -6.28 -7.13 25.90
N ASN A 60 -7.37 -7.78 25.50
CA ASN A 60 -7.41 -9.18 25.11
C ASN A 60 -6.24 -9.44 24.15
N GLN A 61 -5.32 -10.30 24.56
CA GLN A 61 -4.30 -10.88 23.69
C GLN A 61 -5.02 -11.70 22.61
N LYS A 62 -5.51 -11.05 21.57
CA LYS A 62 -5.69 -11.67 20.27
C LYS A 62 -4.30 -11.80 19.71
N ASP A 63 -3.89 -13.03 19.42
CA ASP A 63 -2.64 -13.37 18.75
C ASP A 63 -2.34 -12.30 17.68
N ASP A 64 -1.40 -11.40 17.97
CA ASP A 64 -0.83 -10.53 16.96
C ASP A 64 -0.07 -11.47 16.05
N LYS A 65 -0.76 -11.95 15.02
CA LYS A 65 -0.24 -12.89 14.02
C LYS A 65 0.93 -12.16 13.39
N SER A 66 2.13 -12.36 13.92
CA SER A 66 3.28 -11.54 13.62
C SER A 66 3.63 -11.74 12.14
N ILE A 67 3.29 -10.76 11.32
CA ILE A 67 3.65 -10.75 9.91
C ILE A 67 5.04 -10.16 9.76
N SER A 68 5.79 -10.66 8.78
CA SER A 68 7.13 -10.19 8.48
C SER A 68 7.33 -10.07 6.99
N ARG A 69 8.31 -9.26 6.59
CA ARG A 69 8.71 -9.09 5.20
C ARG A 69 9.03 -10.45 4.60
N GLY A 70 8.48 -10.73 3.43
CA GLY A 70 8.65 -12.00 2.73
C GLY A 70 7.58 -13.04 3.03
N ASP A 71 6.68 -12.80 4.00
CA ASP A 71 5.55 -13.68 4.24
C ASP A 71 4.52 -13.60 3.10
N LEU A 72 3.95 -14.76 2.78
CA LEU A 72 2.84 -14.91 1.83
C LEU A 72 1.55 -15.16 2.61
N LEU A 73 0.53 -14.35 2.36
CA LEU A 73 -0.79 -14.47 2.99
C LEU A 73 -1.88 -14.29 1.95
N TYR A 74 -3.09 -14.78 2.23
CA TYR A 74 -4.28 -14.30 1.54
C TYR A 74 -4.69 -12.92 2.07
N ALA A 75 -5.20 -12.05 1.21
CA ALA A 75 -5.80 -10.79 1.61
C ALA A 75 -7.02 -10.42 0.75
N ASP A 76 -7.97 -9.70 1.33
CA ASP A 76 -9.08 -9.09 0.60
C ASP A 76 -8.71 -7.67 0.12
N LEU A 77 -8.45 -7.55 -1.18
CA LEU A 77 -8.08 -6.29 -1.83
C LEU A 77 -9.29 -5.50 -2.36
N SER A 78 -10.52 -6.00 -2.18
CA SER A 78 -11.73 -5.34 -2.65
C SER A 78 -12.23 -4.22 -1.71
N PRO A 79 -12.99 -3.24 -2.23
CA PRO A 79 -13.24 -2.96 -3.64
C PRO A 79 -12.01 -2.35 -4.34
N VAL A 80 -12.05 -2.31 -5.66
CA VAL A 80 -11.00 -1.75 -6.53
C VAL A 80 -11.62 -0.91 -7.65
N ILE A 81 -10.81 -0.03 -8.25
CA ILE A 81 -11.19 0.79 -9.41
C ILE A 81 -10.28 0.45 -10.60
N GLY A 82 -10.86 0.26 -11.78
CA GLY A 82 -10.11 0.07 -13.03
C GLY A 82 -9.23 -1.19 -13.02
N SER A 83 -7.92 -1.01 -13.19
CA SER A 83 -6.94 -2.10 -13.36
C SER A 83 -6.20 -2.53 -12.08
N GLU A 84 -6.60 -1.98 -10.93
CA GLU A 84 -6.13 -2.42 -9.62
C GLU A 84 -6.40 -3.92 -9.40
N GLN A 85 -5.46 -4.64 -8.80
CA GLN A 85 -5.70 -6.04 -8.42
C GLN A 85 -6.65 -6.13 -7.23
N GLY A 86 -7.86 -6.65 -7.47
CA GLY A 86 -8.89 -6.85 -6.46
C GLY A 86 -9.13 -8.32 -6.10
N GLY A 87 -10.15 -8.55 -5.25
CA GLY A 87 -10.56 -9.88 -4.79
C GLY A 87 -9.71 -10.44 -3.66
N VAL A 88 -10.12 -11.61 -3.17
CA VAL A 88 -9.36 -12.38 -2.19
C VAL A 88 -8.28 -13.17 -2.92
N ARG A 89 -7.01 -12.83 -2.68
CA ARG A 89 -5.88 -13.45 -3.40
C ARG A 89 -4.63 -13.51 -2.54
N PRO A 90 -3.62 -14.33 -2.93
CA PRO A 90 -2.31 -14.28 -2.31
C PRO A 90 -1.67 -12.91 -2.49
N VAL A 91 -0.96 -12.47 -1.46
CA VAL A 91 -0.16 -11.24 -1.42
C VAL A 91 1.17 -11.52 -0.73
N LEU A 92 2.19 -10.76 -1.11
CA LEU A 92 3.50 -10.75 -0.46
C LEU A 92 3.59 -9.54 0.48
N ILE A 93 3.99 -9.76 1.73
CA ILE A 93 4.36 -8.66 2.64
C ILE A 93 5.71 -8.07 2.21
N VAL A 94 5.73 -6.79 1.84
CA VAL A 94 6.95 -6.10 1.37
C VAL A 94 7.44 -5.00 2.34
N GLN A 95 6.60 -4.60 3.30
CA GLN A 95 6.95 -3.62 4.34
C GLN A 95 8.06 -4.15 5.26
N ASN A 96 8.87 -3.23 5.78
CA ASN A 96 9.92 -3.53 6.76
C ASN A 96 9.34 -4.06 8.09
N ASP A 97 10.10 -4.88 8.80
CA ASP A 97 9.61 -5.59 9.98
C ASP A 97 9.32 -4.70 11.19
N VAL A 98 10.00 -3.55 11.31
CA VAL A 98 9.67 -2.56 12.35
C VAL A 98 8.26 -2.02 12.11
N GLY A 99 7.96 -1.64 10.87
CA GLY A 99 6.64 -1.21 10.49
C GLY A 99 5.59 -2.32 10.67
N ASN A 100 5.90 -3.55 10.25
CA ASN A 100 5.00 -4.69 10.42
C ASN A 100 4.68 -4.97 11.89
N LYS A 101 5.63 -4.72 12.80
CA LYS A 101 5.46 -4.92 14.24
C LYS A 101 4.56 -3.87 14.88
N PHE A 102 4.71 -2.60 14.53
CA PHE A 102 4.07 -1.50 15.28
C PHE A 102 2.89 -0.83 14.55
N SER A 103 2.81 -0.93 13.22
CA SER A 103 1.75 -0.29 12.45
C SER A 103 0.47 -1.14 12.42
N PRO A 104 -0.74 -0.53 12.41
CA PRO A 104 -1.98 -1.22 12.10
C PRO A 104 -2.09 -1.60 10.60
N THR A 105 -1.25 -1.01 9.75
CA THR A 105 -1.20 -1.28 8.30
C THR A 105 0.08 -2.02 7.91
N THR A 106 0.01 -2.71 6.77
CA THR A 106 1.16 -3.30 6.08
C THR A 106 1.17 -2.90 4.61
N ILE A 107 2.33 -2.95 3.96
CA ILE A 107 2.46 -2.80 2.50
C ILE A 107 2.57 -4.20 1.89
N VAL A 108 1.77 -4.45 0.86
CA VAL A 108 1.73 -5.72 0.15
C VAL A 108 1.84 -5.57 -1.36
N ALA A 109 2.38 -6.60 -2.02
CA ALA A 109 2.32 -6.74 -3.48
C ALA A 109 1.34 -7.85 -3.86
N ALA A 110 0.49 -7.60 -4.86
CA ALA A 110 -0.49 -8.58 -5.33
C ALA A 110 0.16 -9.73 -6.12
N ILE A 111 -0.40 -10.94 -5.97
CA ILE A 111 0.04 -12.14 -6.69
C ILE A 111 -1.08 -12.61 -7.62
N THR A 112 -0.72 -13.12 -8.80
CA THR A 112 -1.66 -13.69 -9.78
C THR A 112 -1.15 -15.01 -10.32
N SER A 113 -2.07 -15.94 -10.65
CA SER A 113 -1.74 -17.22 -11.29
C SER A 113 -1.92 -17.21 -12.81
N VAL A 114 -2.05 -16.03 -13.43
CA VAL A 114 -2.31 -15.89 -14.86
C VAL A 114 -1.04 -16.19 -15.66
N LYS A 115 -1.10 -17.22 -16.51
CA LYS A 115 0.05 -17.78 -17.24
C LYS A 115 0.54 -16.92 -18.42
N ASN A 116 -0.25 -15.94 -18.88
CA ASN A 116 0.00 -15.19 -20.11
C ASN A 116 0.16 -13.67 -19.87
N LYS A 117 0.88 -13.28 -18.81
CA LYS A 117 1.26 -11.88 -18.61
C LYS A 117 2.46 -11.55 -19.50
N THR A 118 2.44 -10.37 -20.13
CA THR A 118 3.63 -9.75 -20.72
C THR A 118 4.74 -9.74 -19.68
N ASN A 119 5.94 -10.20 -20.01
CA ASN A 119 7.08 -10.16 -19.09
C ASN A 119 7.49 -8.70 -18.86
N LEU A 120 7.06 -8.10 -17.75
CA LEU A 120 7.55 -6.80 -17.30
C LEU A 120 8.71 -7.00 -16.33
N PRO A 121 9.65 -6.04 -16.24
CA PRO A 121 10.74 -6.10 -15.26
C PRO A 121 10.24 -5.99 -13.80
N THR A 122 8.97 -5.61 -13.59
CA THR A 122 8.30 -5.61 -12.28
C THR A 122 7.65 -6.95 -11.93
N HIS A 123 7.79 -7.98 -12.77
CA HIS A 123 7.19 -9.30 -12.56
C HIS A 123 8.21 -10.30 -12.03
N VAL A 124 7.90 -10.90 -10.89
CA VAL A 124 8.73 -11.98 -10.32
C VAL A 124 7.92 -13.27 -10.30
N LYS A 125 8.39 -14.28 -11.06
CA LYS A 125 7.77 -15.61 -11.10
C LYS A 125 8.11 -16.39 -9.84
N VAL A 126 7.11 -17.06 -9.25
CA VAL A 126 7.25 -17.92 -8.08
C VAL A 126 6.60 -19.28 -8.37
N GLY A 127 7.38 -20.35 -8.20
CA GLY A 127 6.94 -21.73 -8.44
C GLY A 127 6.27 -22.35 -7.21
N ASP A 128 5.53 -23.45 -7.40
CA ASP A 128 4.76 -24.08 -6.31
C ASP A 128 5.65 -24.65 -5.18
N LYS A 129 6.86 -25.12 -5.51
CA LYS A 129 7.57 -26.10 -4.67
C LYS A 129 8.19 -25.55 -3.38
N ASN A 130 8.40 -24.23 -3.29
CA ASN A 130 9.24 -23.65 -2.23
C ASN A 130 8.52 -22.67 -1.29
N CYS A 131 7.27 -22.28 -1.59
CA CYS A 131 6.62 -21.19 -0.86
C CYS A 131 5.14 -21.42 -0.52
N GLY A 132 4.60 -22.61 -0.80
CA GLY A 132 3.25 -23.03 -0.40
C GLY A 132 2.12 -22.55 -1.31
N LEU A 133 2.43 -21.94 -2.46
CA LEU A 133 1.42 -21.52 -3.42
C LEU A 133 0.87 -22.72 -4.20
N PRO A 134 -0.45 -22.81 -4.43
CA PRO A 134 -1.08 -23.97 -5.08
C PRO A 134 -0.81 -24.06 -6.59
N LYS A 135 -0.30 -22.98 -7.19
CA LYS A 135 -0.06 -22.85 -8.63
C LYS A 135 1.15 -21.96 -8.85
N GLU A 136 1.86 -22.18 -9.96
CA GLU A 136 2.82 -21.21 -10.49
C GLU A 136 2.15 -19.83 -10.59
N SER A 137 2.82 -18.84 -10.02
CA SER A 137 2.26 -17.51 -9.85
C SER A 137 3.30 -16.44 -10.19
N VAL A 138 2.82 -15.21 -10.34
CA VAL A 138 3.62 -14.02 -10.61
C VAL A 138 3.28 -12.97 -9.57
N ILE A 139 4.30 -12.45 -8.91
CA ILE A 139 4.22 -11.31 -8.01
C ILE A 139 4.34 -10.05 -8.87
N LEU A 140 3.37 -9.15 -8.75
CA LEU A 140 3.23 -7.94 -9.57
C LEU A 140 3.70 -6.74 -8.75
N LEU A 141 4.95 -6.32 -8.92
CA LEU A 141 5.53 -5.23 -8.12
C LEU A 141 5.04 -3.85 -8.56
N GLU A 142 4.33 -3.75 -9.69
CA GLU A 142 3.56 -2.58 -10.08
C GLU A 142 2.18 -2.50 -9.39
N GLN A 143 1.78 -3.52 -8.62
CA GLN A 143 0.50 -3.61 -7.91
C GLN A 143 0.72 -3.69 -6.39
N VAL A 144 1.43 -2.67 -5.87
CA VAL A 144 1.73 -2.51 -4.45
C VAL A 144 0.70 -1.63 -3.78
N ARG A 145 0.25 -2.01 -2.59
CA ARG A 145 -0.76 -1.26 -1.83
C ARG A 145 -0.52 -1.37 -0.32
N THR A 146 -0.73 -0.25 0.38
CA THR A 146 -0.87 -0.25 1.84
C THR A 146 -2.28 -0.69 2.22
N ILE A 147 -2.39 -1.69 3.09
CA ILE A 147 -3.65 -2.25 3.57
C ILE A 147 -3.69 -2.32 5.10
N ASP A 148 -4.88 -2.21 5.68
CA ASP A 148 -5.10 -2.52 7.09
C ASP A 148 -4.90 -4.03 7.33
N LYS A 149 -4.24 -4.41 8.42
CA LYS A 149 -3.97 -5.82 8.77
C LYS A 149 -5.25 -6.66 8.89
N LYS A 150 -6.42 -6.06 9.15
CA LYS A 150 -7.73 -6.73 9.14
C LYS A 150 -8.10 -7.32 7.78
N ARG A 151 -7.48 -6.87 6.68
CA ARG A 151 -7.67 -7.44 5.34
C ARG A 151 -6.88 -8.73 5.13
N LEU A 152 -5.87 -9.01 5.96
CA LEU A 152 -5.09 -10.23 5.91
C LEU A 152 -5.88 -11.42 6.44
N LYS A 153 -5.66 -12.58 5.83
CA LYS A 153 -6.32 -13.85 6.17
C LYS A 153 -5.26 -14.90 6.50
N ASP A 154 -5.39 -16.09 5.94
CA ASP A 154 -4.50 -17.21 6.24
C ASP A 154 -3.10 -17.02 5.67
N LYS A 155 -2.12 -17.46 6.45
CA LYS A 155 -0.72 -17.50 6.02
C LYS A 155 -0.53 -18.70 5.11
N ILE A 156 0.12 -18.46 3.97
CA ILE A 156 0.43 -19.48 2.96
C ILE A 156 1.83 -20.04 3.22
N GLY A 157 2.79 -19.15 3.45
CA GLY A 157 4.19 -19.51 3.58
C GLY A 157 5.10 -18.28 3.63
N ARG A 158 6.33 -18.46 3.19
CA ARG A 158 7.35 -17.40 3.10
C ARG A 158 8.17 -17.60 1.83
N LEU A 159 8.61 -16.51 1.21
CA LEU A 159 9.58 -16.60 0.13
C LEU A 159 10.98 -16.89 0.66
N PRO A 160 11.78 -17.69 -0.06
CA PRO A 160 13.20 -17.84 0.21
C PRO A 160 13.98 -16.55 -0.09
N ASP A 161 15.13 -16.37 0.55
CA ASP A 161 15.91 -15.13 0.53
C ASP A 161 16.42 -14.74 -0.87
N ASP A 162 16.70 -15.72 -1.73
CA ASP A 162 17.11 -15.48 -3.11
C ASP A 162 15.99 -14.82 -3.94
N LEU A 163 14.74 -15.22 -3.70
CA LEU A 163 13.58 -14.56 -4.30
C LEU A 163 13.35 -13.17 -3.69
N LEU A 164 13.59 -12.97 -2.40
CA LEU A 164 13.48 -11.64 -1.78
C LEU A 164 14.44 -10.62 -2.41
N LYS A 165 15.64 -11.03 -2.83
CA LYS A 165 16.54 -10.15 -3.59
C LYS A 165 15.96 -9.72 -4.94
N LYS A 166 15.30 -10.63 -5.65
CA LYS A 166 14.59 -10.31 -6.92
C LYS A 166 13.40 -9.38 -6.68
N ILE A 167 12.71 -9.54 -5.54
CA ILE A 167 11.65 -8.61 -5.11
C ILE A 167 12.22 -7.21 -4.88
N ASP A 168 13.38 -7.08 -4.23
CA ASP A 168 14.02 -5.78 -4.00
C ASP A 168 14.36 -5.09 -5.33
N GLU A 169 14.93 -5.82 -6.28
CA GLU A 169 15.25 -5.30 -7.61
C GLU A 169 13.99 -4.88 -8.38
N ALA A 170 12.96 -5.73 -8.43
CA ALA A 170 11.71 -5.43 -9.11
C ALA A 170 10.96 -4.24 -8.48
N LEU A 171 11.00 -4.09 -7.14
CA LEU A 171 10.46 -2.93 -6.44
C LEU A 171 11.23 -1.65 -6.77
N ARG A 172 12.57 -1.71 -6.82
CA ARG A 172 13.40 -0.57 -7.23
C ARG A 172 13.04 -0.12 -8.64
N ILE A 173 12.90 -1.06 -9.58
CA ILE A 173 12.46 -0.74 -10.94
C ILE A 173 11.06 -0.12 -10.94
N SER A 174 10.10 -0.74 -10.24
CA SER A 174 8.71 -0.26 -10.22
C SER A 174 8.56 1.14 -9.63
N LEU A 175 9.44 1.53 -8.71
CA LEU A 175 9.40 2.81 -8.00
C LEU A 175 10.49 3.78 -8.47
N SER A 176 11.26 3.42 -9.50
CA SER A 176 12.39 4.19 -10.02
C SER A 176 13.41 4.59 -8.92
N LEU A 177 13.75 3.65 -8.04
CA LEU A 177 14.72 3.85 -6.97
C LEU A 177 16.11 3.35 -7.36
N GLU A 178 17.13 4.15 -7.07
CA GLU A 178 18.53 3.79 -7.30
C GLU A 178 19.02 2.73 -6.30
N ALA A 179 19.95 1.87 -6.73
CA ALA A 179 20.70 1.03 -5.82
C ALA A 179 21.70 1.90 -5.06
N LYS A 180 21.68 1.83 -3.72
CA LYS A 180 22.73 2.40 -2.89
C LYS A 180 23.95 1.50 -2.84
#